data_AF-A0A8T7B8I8-F1
#
_entry.id   AF-A0A8T7B8I8-F1
#
_cell.length_a   1.000
_cell.length_b   1.000
_cell.length_c   1.000
_cell.angle_alpha   90.00
_cell.angle_beta   90.00
_cell.angle_gamma   90.00
#
_symmetry.space_group_name_H-M   'P 1'
#
loop_
_entity.id
_entity.type
_entity.pdbx_description
1 polymer ?
#
loop_
_entity_poly.entity_id
_entity_poly.type
_entity_poly.pdbx_seq_one_letter_code
_entity_poly.pdbx_strand_id
1 'polypeptide(L)'
;MKEVIAAAVVAVIVSFGFHLAERSDNSAAPEVEAKESVAQRVQRTGVLRCGYNVNPPMLVADANTGEITGFTPDIVNRMAELMHLKV
;
A
#
# COMPACT_ATOMS: atom_id res chain seq x y z
N MET A 1 -49.87 -30.87 -28.79
CA MET A 1 -48.43 -30.90 -29.16
C MET A 1 -47.89 -29.51 -29.48
N LYS A 2 -48.50 -28.73 -30.39
CA LYS A 2 -48.12 -27.34 -30.70
C LYS A 2 -47.97 -26.41 -29.47
N GLU A 3 -48.91 -26.45 -28.53
CA GLU A 3 -48.87 -25.61 -27.32
C GLU A 3 -47.72 -25.97 -26.37
N VAL A 4 -47.36 -27.26 -26.31
CA VAL A 4 -46.25 -27.75 -25.48
C VAL A 4 -44.91 -27.32 -26.06
N ILE A 5 -44.79 -27.34 -27.39
CA ILE A 5 -43.58 -26.87 -28.11
C ILE A 5 -43.42 -25.36 -27.93
N ALA A 6 -44.51 -24.58 -28.05
CA ALA A 6 -44.47 -23.14 -27.84
C ALA A 6 -44.03 -22.78 -26.41
N ALA A 7 -44.56 -23.46 -25.39
CA ALA A 7 -44.16 -23.25 -24.00
C ALA A 7 -42.68 -23.57 -23.74
N ALA A 8 -42.16 -24.66 -24.32
CA ALA A 8 -40.76 -25.04 -24.19
C ALA A 8 -39.82 -24.00 -24.83
N VAL A 9 -40.17 -23.45 -25.99
CA VAL A 9 -39.36 -22.43 -26.67
C VAL A 9 -39.33 -21.13 -25.86
N VAL A 10 -40.47 -20.70 -25.31
CA VAL A 10 -40.53 -19.50 -24.46
C VAL A 10 -39.67 -19.66 -23.21
N ALA A 11 -39.70 -20.83 -22.55
CA ALA A 11 -38.87 -21.09 -21.38
C ALA A 11 -37.37 -20.98 -21.70
N VAL A 12 -36.92 -21.53 -22.82
CA VAL A 12 -35.50 -21.45 -23.24
C VAL A 12 -35.08 -20.01 -23.51
N ILE A 13 -35.92 -19.21 -24.19
CA ILE A 13 -35.60 -17.81 -24.50
C ILE A 13 -35.49 -16.98 -23.22
N VAL A 14 -36.41 -17.17 -22.28
CA VAL A 14 -36.39 -16.43 -21.00
C VAL A 14 -35.18 -16.83 -20.16
N SER A 15 -34.87 -18.11 -20.04
CA SER A 15 -33.69 -18.59 -19.31
C SER A 15 -32.39 -18.11 -19.94
N PHE A 16 -32.30 -18.12 -21.27
CA PHE A 16 -31.10 -17.67 -21.98
C PHE A 16 -30.93 -16.15 -21.92
N GLY A 17 -32.02 -15.39 -22.02
CA GLY A 17 -32.00 -13.93 -21.87
C GLY A 17 -31.58 -13.49 -20.46
N PHE A 18 -32.02 -14.22 -19.42
CA PHE A 18 -31.65 -13.95 -18.04
C PHE A 18 -30.16 -14.20 -17.79
N HIS A 19 -29.60 -15.31 -18.27
CA HIS A 19 -28.17 -15.60 -18.16
C HIS A 19 -27.27 -14.67 -18.99
N LEU A 20 -27.78 -14.09 -20.08
CA LEU A 20 -27.04 -13.10 -20.85
C LEU A 20 -26.96 -11.75 -20.11
N ALA A 21 -28.01 -11.39 -19.37
CA ALA A 21 -28.07 -10.15 -18.59
C ALA A 21 -27.13 -10.19 -17.36
N GLU A 22 -27.04 -11.33 -16.67
CA GLU A 22 -26.15 -11.49 -15.49
C GLU A 22 -24.65 -11.41 -15.83
N ARG A 23 -24.24 -11.64 -17.08
CA ARG A 23 -22.83 -11.50 -17.49
C ARG A 23 -22.33 -10.06 -17.56
N SER A 24 -23.23 -9.08 -17.47
CA SER A 24 -22.87 -7.65 -17.60
C SER A 24 -22.28 -7.04 -16.31
N ASP A 25 -22.32 -7.74 -15.17
CA ASP A 25 -21.81 -7.23 -13.90
C ASP A 25 -20.34 -7.57 -13.61
N ASN A 26 -19.65 -8.24 -14.56
CA ASN A 26 -18.19 -8.43 -14.49
C ASN A 26 -17.44 -7.14 -14.88
N SER A 27 -17.74 -6.02 -14.21
CA SER A 27 -16.83 -4.88 -14.19
C SER A 27 -15.60 -5.28 -13.38
N ALA A 28 -14.49 -5.52 -14.07
CA ALA A 28 -13.19 -5.62 -13.42
C ALA A 28 -12.97 -4.36 -12.59
N ALA A 29 -12.81 -4.51 -11.28
CA ALA A 29 -12.44 -3.41 -10.41
C ALA A 29 -11.14 -2.78 -10.93
N PRO A 30 -10.98 -1.44 -10.87
CA PRO A 30 -9.75 -0.82 -11.29
C PRO A 30 -8.58 -1.39 -10.49
N GLU A 31 -7.52 -1.79 -11.20
CA GLU A 31 -6.30 -2.30 -10.59
C GLU A 31 -5.69 -1.17 -9.77
N VAL A 32 -5.79 -1.27 -8.44
CA VAL A 32 -5.15 -0.32 -7.52
C VAL A 32 -3.66 -0.59 -7.59
N GLU A 33 -2.91 0.25 -8.28
CA GLU A 33 -1.44 0.19 -8.23
C GLU A 33 -0.99 0.21 -6.77
N ALA A 34 -0.27 -0.84 -6.37
CA ALA A 34 0.18 -1.00 -5.01
C ALA A 34 1.12 0.16 -4.65
N LYS A 35 0.67 1.03 -3.74
CA LYS A 35 1.46 2.17 -3.27
C LYS A 35 2.77 1.70 -2.65
N GLU A 36 3.87 2.36 -3.01
CA GLU A 36 5.20 2.10 -2.44
C GLU A 36 5.15 2.12 -0.90
N SER A 37 5.66 1.06 -0.27
CA SER A 37 5.78 0.98 1.19
C SER A 37 6.89 1.91 1.71
N VAL A 38 6.86 2.24 3.01
CA VAL A 38 7.91 3.06 3.64
C VAL A 38 9.28 2.39 3.53
N ALA A 39 9.36 1.08 3.74
CA ALA A 39 10.61 0.32 3.65
C ALA A 39 11.20 0.36 2.23
N GLN A 40 10.36 0.15 1.21
CA GLN A 40 10.77 0.26 -0.19
C GLN A 40 11.29 1.66 -0.51
N ARG A 41 10.60 2.71 -0.02
CA ARG A 41 11.04 4.09 -0.22
C ARG A 41 12.41 4.35 0.40
N VAL A 42 12.63 3.92 1.64
CA VAL A 42 13.92 4.10 2.34
C VAL A 42 15.04 3.35 1.63
N GLN A 43 14.79 2.12 1.18
CA GLN A 43 15.77 1.34 0.40
C GLN A 43 16.10 2.01 -0.93
N ARG A 44 15.09 2.53 -1.64
CA ARG A 44 15.26 3.22 -2.92
C ARG A 44 16.02 4.55 -2.77
N THR A 45 15.75 5.32 -1.72
CA THR A 45 16.41 6.62 -1.51
C THR A 45 17.76 6.49 -0.82
N GLY A 46 17.98 5.42 -0.06
CA GLY A 46 19.15 5.27 0.80
C GLY A 46 19.16 6.28 1.97
N VAL A 47 18.00 6.84 2.33
CA VAL A 47 17.89 7.90 3.35
C VAL A 47 16.82 7.53 4.39
N LEU A 48 17.25 7.46 5.65
CA LEU A 48 16.42 7.29 6.83
C LEU A 48 16.19 8.65 7.49
N ARG A 49 15.03 9.25 7.26
CA ARG A 49 14.67 10.54 7.89
C ARG A 49 14.20 10.32 9.32
N CYS A 50 14.97 10.77 10.30
CA CYS A 50 14.64 10.64 11.72
C CYS A 50 14.12 11.95 12.31
N GLY A 51 12.97 11.88 12.97
CA GLY A 51 12.48 12.94 13.85
C GLY A 51 12.99 12.71 15.26
N TYR A 52 13.56 13.74 15.87
CA TYR A 52 14.13 13.67 17.21
C TYR A 52 13.40 14.62 18.16
N ASN A 53 13.13 14.14 19.37
CA ASN A 53 12.67 14.98 20.48
C ASN A 53 13.86 15.26 21.40
N VAL A 54 14.13 16.54 21.68
CA VAL A 54 15.19 16.95 22.60
C VAL A 54 14.79 16.53 24.01
N ASN A 55 15.54 15.57 24.57
CA ASN A 55 15.28 15.00 25.89
C ASN A 55 16.62 14.66 26.56
N PRO A 56 17.28 15.64 27.19
CA PRO A 56 18.55 15.42 27.86
C PRO A 56 18.41 14.40 29.01
N PRO A 57 19.38 13.49 29.22
CA PRO A 57 20.65 13.36 28.49
C PRO A 57 20.59 12.44 27.26
N MET A 58 19.43 11.89 26.92
CA MET A 58 19.27 10.90 25.84
C MET A 58 19.49 11.50 24.45
N LEU A 59 19.08 12.75 24.28
CA LEU A 59 19.28 13.51 23.06
C LEU A 59 19.40 15.00 23.39
N VAL A 60 20.52 15.59 22.99
CA VAL A 60 20.83 17.00 23.12
C VAL A 60 21.01 17.58 21.72
N ALA A 61 20.35 18.70 21.46
CA ALA A 61 20.59 19.50 20.26
C ALA A 61 21.34 20.76 20.69
N ASP A 62 22.53 20.99 20.13
CA ASP A 62 23.25 22.24 20.32
C ASP A 62 22.51 23.37 19.60
N ALA A 63 22.13 24.42 20.32
CA ALA A 63 21.29 25.49 19.80
C ALA A 63 22.00 26.41 18.79
N ASN A 64 23.34 26.41 18.76
CA ASN A 64 24.12 27.27 17.87
C ASN A 64 24.47 26.58 16.55
N THR A 65 24.78 25.29 16.61
CA THR A 65 25.25 24.47 15.48
C THR A 65 24.16 23.57 14.90
N GLY A 66 23.13 23.24 15.70
CA GLY A 66 22.12 22.24 15.36
C GLY A 66 22.61 20.80 15.47
N GLU A 67 23.83 20.58 15.99
CA GLU A 67 24.38 19.23 16.16
C GLU A 67 23.55 18.44 17.18
N ILE A 68 23.17 17.22 16.79
CA ILE A 68 22.39 16.30 17.64
C ILE A 68 23.34 15.24 18.20
N THR A 69 23.44 15.19 19.52
CA THR A 69 24.31 14.25 20.25
C THR A 69 23.52 13.47 21.31
N GLY A 70 24.07 12.35 21.77
CA GLY A 70 23.50 11.55 22.85
C GLY A 70 23.23 10.10 22.46
N PHE A 71 22.66 9.33 23.38
CA PHE A 71 22.47 7.89 23.20
C PHE A 71 21.55 7.53 22.04
N THR A 72 20.43 8.24 21.88
CA THR A 72 19.45 7.97 20.82
C THR A 72 20.04 8.18 19.41
N PRO A 73 20.64 9.35 19.07
CA PRO A 73 21.24 9.54 17.75
C PRO A 73 22.42 8.59 17.49
N ASP A 74 23.21 8.21 18.50
CA ASP A 74 24.32 7.26 18.34
C ASP A 74 23.83 5.89 17.87
N ILE A 75 22.75 5.37 18.48
CA ILE A 75 22.17 4.09 18.06
C ILE A 75 21.60 4.19 16.65
N VAL A 76 20.87 5.26 16.34
CA VAL A 76 20.27 5.45 15.02
C VAL A 76 21.36 5.54 13.94
N ASN A 77 22.42 6.29 14.19
CA ASN A 77 23.56 6.39 13.28
C ASN A 77 24.22 5.02 13.07
N ARG A 78 24.41 4.23 14.14
CA ARG A 78 24.97 2.88 14.02
C ARG A 78 24.07 1.93 13.23
N MET A 79 22.76 1.98 13.44
CA MET A 79 21.79 1.18 12.67
C MET A 79 21.81 1.56 11.20
N ALA A 80 21.80 2.86 10.90
CA ALA A 80 21.85 3.35 9.53
C ALA A 80 23.16 2.93 8.83
N GLU A 81 24.30 3.01 9.51
CA GLU A 81 25.59 2.53 9.00
C GLU A 81 25.54 1.05 8.62
N LEU A 82 25.02 0.19 9.52
CA LEU A 82 24.86 -1.25 9.28
C LEU A 82 23.91 -1.56 8.11
N MET A 83 22.93 -0.70 7.88
CA MET A 83 21.98 -0.80 6.77
C MET A 83 22.46 -0.08 5.50
N HIS A 84 23.65 0.54 5.53
CA HIS A 84 24.19 1.38 4.46
C HIS A 84 23.25 2.53 4.05
N LEU A 85 22.57 3.13 5.04
CA LEU A 85 21.65 4.26 4.89
C LEU A 85 22.29 5.55 5.42
N LYS A 86 21.85 6.68 4.86
CA LYS A 86 22.14 8.02 5.36
C LYS A 86 21.05 8.45 6.33
N VAL A 87 21.40 9.13 7.42
CA VAL A 87 20.46 9.76 8.38
C VAL A 87 20.37 11.25 8.11
#